data_AF-A0A7X8UPA2-F1
#
_entry.id   AF-A0A7X8UPA2-F1
#
_cell.length_a   1.000
_cell.length_b   1.000
_cell.length_c   1.000
_cell.angle_alpha   90.00
_cell.angle_beta   90.00
_cell.angle_gamma   90.00
#
_symmetry.space_group_name_H-M   'P 1'
#
loop_
_entity.id
_entity.type
_entity.pdbx_description
1 polymer ?
#
loop_
_entity_poly.entity_id
_entity_poly.type
_entity_poly.pdbx_seq_one_letter_code
_entity_poly.pdbx_strand_id
1 'polypeptide(L)' 'MMPLDVYKLSCPHCGSVEGYAETEIAETDFIIEADSVIEEHDFSSPAGPVSKCRCPRCGTWVDASEVEPM' A
#
# COMPACT_ATOMS: atom_id res chain seq x y z
N MET A 1 -19.86 -7.08 -8.10
CA MET A 1 -18.45 -7.35 -7.73
C MET A 1 -17.64 -6.26 -8.39
N MET A 2 -17.09 -5.34 -7.61
CA MET A 2 -16.16 -4.34 -8.15
C MET A 2 -14.79 -5.03 -8.28
N PRO A 3 -14.07 -4.87 -9.40
CA PRO A 3 -12.68 -5.33 -9.48
C PRO A 3 -11.87 -4.58 -8.41
N LEU A 4 -10.94 -5.27 -7.76
CA LEU A 4 -9.99 -4.63 -6.84
C LEU A 4 -9.06 -3.72 -7.64
N ASP A 5 -8.88 -2.48 -7.21
CA ASP A 5 -7.95 -1.58 -7.86
C ASP A 5 -6.51 -2.03 -7.54
N VAL A 6 -5.68 -2.11 -8.58
CA VAL A 6 -4.27 -2.48 -8.45
C VAL A 6 -3.45 -1.21 -8.37
N TYR A 7 -2.54 -1.16 -7.41
CA TYR A 7 -1.64 -0.06 -7.19
C TYR A 7 -0.20 -0.50 -7.42
N LYS A 8 0.62 0.45 -7.84
CA LYS A 8 2.07 0.33 -7.92
C LYS A 8 2.73 1.19 -6.85
N LEU A 9 3.54 0.55 -6.01
CA LEU A 9 4.38 1.18 -4.99
C LEU A 9 5.83 1.23 -5.46
N SER A 10 6.42 2.42 -5.45
CA SER A 10 7.84 2.64 -5.76
C SER A 10 8.70 2.46 -4.51
N CYS A 11 9.25 1.26 -4.32
CA CYS A 11 10.09 0.92 -3.18
C CYS A 11 11.58 1.15 -3.49
N PRO A 12 12.34 1.87 -2.64
CA PRO A 12 13.78 2.06 -2.85
C PRO A 12 14.59 0.75 -2.74
N HIS A 13 14.04 -0.29 -2.10
CA HIS A 13 14.69 -1.59 -1.96
C HIS A 13 14.24 -2.62 -3.00
N CYS A 14 12.95 -2.63 -3.34
CA CYS A 14 12.35 -3.66 -4.21
C CYS A 14 12.10 -3.18 -5.64
N GLY A 15 12.27 -1.89 -5.92
CA GLY A 15 11.80 -1.27 -7.16
C GLY A 15 10.27 -1.16 -7.16
N SER A 16 9.66 -1.32 -8.32
CA SER A 16 8.19 -1.29 -8.46
C SER A 16 7.57 -2.57 -7.91
N VAL A 17 6.60 -2.40 -7.01
CA VAL A 17 5.84 -3.46 -6.37
C VAL A 17 4.37 -3.24 -6.64
N GLU A 18 3.69 -4.27 -7.15
CA GLU A 18 2.24 -4.26 -7.32
C GLU A 18 1.56 -4.73 -6.03
N GLY A 19 0.41 -4.15 -5.71
CA GLY A 19 -0.39 -4.54 -4.55
C GLY A 19 -1.76 -3.86 -4.51
N TYR A 20 -2.54 -4.20 -3.50
CA TYR A 20 -3.91 -3.72 -3.28
C TYR A 20 -3.97 -2.85 -2.03
N ALA A 21 -4.87 -1.88 -2.00
CA ALA A 21 -5.12 -1.09 -0.80
C ALA A 21 -5.90 -1.91 0.24
N GLU A 22 -5.51 -1.86 1.52
CA GLU A 22 -6.13 -2.63 2.61
C GLU A 22 -7.66 -2.42 2.69
N THR A 23 -8.13 -1.20 2.44
CA THR A 23 -9.56 -0.84 2.50
C THR A 23 -10.41 -1.62 1.50
N GLU A 24 -9.86 -1.93 0.32
CA GLU A 24 -10.60 -2.65 -0.71
C GLU A 24 -10.69 -4.15 -0.43
N ILE A 25 -9.66 -4.70 0.20
CA ILE A 25 -9.60 -6.12 0.58
C ILE A 25 -10.72 -6.45 1.57
N ALA A 26 -10.94 -5.57 2.55
CA ALA A 26 -11.96 -5.74 3.59
C ALA A 26 -13.38 -5.83 3.03
N GLU A 27 -13.63 -5.35 1.81
CA GLU A 27 -14.94 -5.36 1.14
C GLU A 27 -15.14 -6.59 0.24
N THR A 28 -14.17 -7.53 0.19
CA THR A 28 -14.23 -8.68 -0.72
C THR A 28 -14.08 -10.04 -0.02
N ASP A 29 -14.72 -11.07 -0.59
CA ASP A 29 -14.58 -12.47 -0.18
C ASP A 29 -13.33 -13.16 -0.80
N PHE A 30 -12.37 -12.40 -1.35
CA PHE A 30 -11.20 -12.97 -2.02
C PHE A 30 -10.10 -13.35 -1.00
N ILE A 31 -9.46 -14.51 -1.23
CA ILE A 31 -8.21 -14.85 -0.55
C ILE A 31 -7.09 -14.08 -1.25
N ILE A 32 -6.75 -12.91 -0.71
CA ILE A 32 -5.60 -12.12 -1.16
C ILE A 32 -4.40 -12.52 -0.31
N GLU A 33 -3.26 -12.78 -0.95
CA GLU A 33 -2.04 -13.08 -0.22
C GLU A 33 -1.61 -11.83 0.56
N ALA A 34 -1.34 -11.99 1.85
CA ALA A 34 -1.02 -10.86 2.74
C ALA A 34 0.24 -10.08 2.31
N ASP A 35 1.10 -10.69 1.50
CA ASP A 35 2.29 -10.09 0.87
C ASP A 35 1.98 -9.30 -0.42
N SER A 36 0.70 -9.07 -0.71
CA SER A 36 0.22 -8.20 -1.79
C SER A 36 -0.54 -6.97 -1.28
N VAL A 37 -0.61 -6.75 0.05
CA VAL A 37 -1.39 -5.66 0.65
C VAL A 37 -0.51 -4.47 0.99
N ILE A 38 -0.81 -3.32 0.39
CA ILE A 38 -0.15 -2.05 0.72
C ILE A 38 -0.89 -1.45 1.92
N GLU A 39 -0.29 -1.58 3.11
CA GLU A 39 -0.82 -0.99 4.36
C GLU A 39 -0.52 0.51 4.40
N GLU A 40 -1.54 1.36 4.50
CA GLU A 40 -1.38 2.81 4.70
C GLU A 40 -1.52 3.17 6.18
N HIS A 41 -0.62 4.01 6.68
CA HIS A 41 -0.68 4.52 8.04
C HIS A 41 -0.36 6.01 8.11
N ASP A 42 -1.18 6.72 8.90
CA ASP A 42 -0.94 8.11 9.26
C ASP A 42 -0.08 8.20 10.53
N PHE A 43 1.01 8.94 10.41
CA PHE A 43 1.93 9.23 11.51
C PHE A 43 1.81 10.68 11.92
N SER A 44 1.65 10.92 13.23
CA SER A 44 1.74 12.28 13.78
C SER A 44 3.21 12.70 13.90
N SER A 45 3.61 13.71 13.14
CA SER A 45 4.95 14.30 13.23
C SER A 45 4.90 15.74 13.78
N PRO A 46 6.01 16.27 14.31
CA PRO A 46 6.10 17.68 14.73
C PRO A 46 5.83 18.68 13.60
N ALA A 47 5.96 18.27 12.33
CA ALA A 47 5.71 19.11 11.16
C ALA A 47 4.26 18.97 10.62
N GLY A 48 3.46 18.08 11.20
CA GLY A 48 2.10 17.73 10.73
C GLY A 48 1.91 16.23 10.52
N PRO A 49 0.69 15.80 10.14
CA PRO A 49 0.44 14.42 9.77
C PRO A 49 1.25 14.03 8.53
N VAL A 50 1.77 12.81 8.51
CA VAL A 50 2.49 12.22 7.38
C VAL A 50 1.91 10.84 7.12
N SER A 51 1.42 10.61 5.91
CA SER A 51 0.89 9.31 5.48
C SER A 51 2.01 8.49 4.83
N LYS A 52 2.16 7.25 5.24
CA LYS A 52 3.15 6.32 4.68
C LYS A 52 2.51 4.99 4.33
N CYS A 53 3.03 4.38 3.28
CA CYS A 53 2.61 3.06 2.83
C CYS A 53 3.70 2.03 3.11
N ARG A 54 3.32 0.85 3.58
CA ARG A 54 4.23 -0.26 3.81
C ARG A 54 4.41 -1.05 2.53
N CYS A 55 5.66 -1.19 2.08
CA CYS A 55 5.98 -2.09 0.98
C CYS A 55 5.68 -3.54 1.41
N PRO A 56 4.78 -4.26 0.72
CA PRO A 56 4.38 -5.59 1.18
C PRO A 56 5.49 -6.64 1.01
N ARG A 57 6.42 -6.43 0.06
CA ARG A 57 7.54 -7.35 -0.18
C ARG A 57 8.63 -7.31 0.89
N CYS A 58 8.96 -6.13 1.42
CA CYS A 58 10.12 -5.96 2.32
C CYS A 58 9.79 -5.27 3.64
N GLY A 59 8.54 -4.80 3.84
CA GLY A 59 8.09 -4.12 5.04
C GLY A 59 8.60 -2.68 5.20
N THR A 60 9.32 -2.13 4.21
CA THR A 60 9.81 -0.74 4.28
C THR A 60 8.65 0.25 4.17
N TRP A 61 8.62 1.25 5.04
CA TRP A 61 7.70 2.38 4.95
C TRP A 61 8.19 3.41 3.94
N VAL A 62 7.40 3.67 2.92
CA VAL A 62 7.61 4.71 1.91
C VAL A 62 6.57 5.80 2.03
N ASP A 63 6.81 6.96 1.44
CA ASP A 63 5.83 8.04 1.41
C ASP A 63 4.59 7.61 0.61
N ALA A 64 3.39 7.99 1.04
CA ALA A 64 2.16 7.61 0.33
C ALA A 64 2.13 8.16 -1.11
N SER A 65 2.86 9.24 -1.39
CA SER A 65 3.03 9.79 -2.75
C SER A 65 3.78 8.86 -3.71
N GLU A 66 4.43 7.82 -3.22
CA GLU A 66 5.14 6.81 -4.04
C GLU A 66 4.22 5.68 -4.51
N VAL A 67 2.91 5.77 -4.22
CA VAL A 67 1.89 4.81 -4.64
C VAL A 67 0.99 5.44 -5.71
N GLU A 68 0.82 4.74 -6.83
CA GLU A 68 0.00 5.19 -7.96
C GLU A 68 -0.98 4.09 -8.42
N PRO A 69 -2.22 4.43 -8.82
CA PRO A 69 -3.16 3.47 -9.40
C PRO A 69 -2.68 3.01 -10.79
N MET A 70 -3.01 1.77 -11.16
CA MET A 70 -2.68 1.16 -12.45
C MET A 70 -3.86 1.07 -13.42
#